data_AF-A0A2N2MH31-F1
#
_entry.id   AF-A0A2N2MH31-F1
#
_cell.length_a   1.000
_cell.length_b   1.000
_cell.length_c   1.000
_cell.angle_alpha   90.00
_cell.angle_beta   90.00
_cell.angle_gamma   90.00
#
_symmetry.space_group_name_H-M   'P 1'
#
loop_
_entity.id
_entity.type
_entity.pdbx_description
1 polymer ?
#
loop_
_entity_poly.entity_id
_entity_poly.type
_entity_poly.pdbx_seq_one_letter_code
_entity_poly.pdbx_strand_id
1 'polypeptide(L)'
;MKAFHPTLILGDTLTLAVVTLAGFATHGETSLTLAPRIMLRMLTSFLPLLVGWFLLAPLLGLFSAQITINPRQLWRPVYAMLLAAPLVGVLRAVMLNGIALPLFVLILGASAALGMLLWRALFLFIQHRLSLVQ
;
A
#
# COMPACT_ATOMS: atom_id res chain seq x y z
N MET A 1 21.14 -12.02 7.00
CA MET A 1 19.80 -11.39 6.92
C MET A 1 19.91 -10.15 6.04
N LYS A 2 19.06 -9.98 5.02
CA LYS A 2 19.09 -8.75 4.20
C LYS A 2 18.55 -7.60 5.04
N ALA A 3 19.34 -6.54 5.23
CA ALA A 3 18.90 -5.38 6.01
C ALA A 3 17.67 -4.72 5.37
N PHE A 4 16.72 -4.31 6.20
CA PHE A 4 15.55 -3.55 5.76
C PHE A 4 15.95 -2.10 5.43
N HIS A 5 15.42 -1.57 4.33
CA HIS A 5 15.66 -0.18 3.92
C HIS A 5 14.53 0.72 4.46
N PRO A 6 14.81 1.65 5.39
CA PRO A 6 13.76 2.42 6.08
C PRO A 6 12.94 3.29 5.15
N THR A 7 13.55 3.85 4.09
CA THR A 7 12.83 4.63 3.06
C THR A 7 11.75 3.81 2.35
N LEU A 8 11.94 2.49 2.19
CA LEU A 8 10.92 1.64 1.57
C LEU A 8 9.72 1.50 2.51
N ILE A 9 9.96 1.23 3.79
CA ILE A 9 8.88 1.12 4.81
C ILE A 9 8.10 2.43 4.92
N LEU A 10 8.79 3.57 5.01
CA LEU A 10 8.15 4.88 5.10
C LEU A 10 7.36 5.19 3.83
N GLY A 11 7.97 5.00 2.66
CA GLY A 11 7.32 5.27 1.38
C GLY A 11 6.13 4.35 1.11
N ASP A 12 6.18 3.10 1.55
CA ASP A 12 5.04 2.17 1.48
C ASP A 12 3.87 2.68 2.32
N THR A 13 4.16 3.08 3.56
CA THR A 13 3.16 3.62 4.48
C THR A 13 2.50 4.87 3.89
N LEU A 14 3.30 5.80 3.35
CA LEU A 14 2.80 7.02 2.70
C LEU A 14 1.99 6.71 1.44
N THR A 15 2.44 5.77 0.62
CA THR A 15 1.73 5.36 -0.61
C THR A 15 0.36 4.79 -0.27
N LEU A 16 0.27 3.92 0.74
CA LEU A 16 -1.02 3.36 1.18
C LEU A 16 -1.93 4.42 1.81
N ALA A 17 -1.36 5.42 2.50
CA ALA A 17 -2.12 6.55 3.01
C ALA A 17 -2.71 7.40 1.86
N VAL A 18 -1.91 7.68 0.83
CA VAL A 18 -2.35 8.41 -0.38
C VAL A 18 -3.44 7.64 -1.12
N VAL A 19 -3.28 6.32 -1.32
CA VAL A 19 -4.31 5.48 -1.94
C VAL A 19 -5.62 5.52 -1.15
N THR A 20 -5.53 5.45 0.19
CA THR A 20 -6.71 5.56 1.06
C THR A 20 -7.39 6.91 0.93
N LEU A 21 -6.62 8.00 0.99
CA LEU A 21 -7.13 9.36 0.83
C LEU A 21 -7.79 9.57 -0.54
N ALA A 22 -7.14 9.11 -1.61
CA ALA A 22 -7.67 9.20 -2.97
C ALA A 22 -9.01 8.45 -3.09
N GLY A 23 -9.12 7.25 -2.52
CA GLY A 23 -10.37 6.49 -2.51
C GLY A 23 -11.52 7.21 -1.78
N PHE A 24 -11.24 7.90 -0.67
CA PHE A 24 -12.26 8.71 0.01
C PHE A 24 -12.62 9.97 -0.79
N ALA A 25 -11.64 10.60 -1.43
CA ALA A 25 -11.86 11.75 -2.29
C ALA A 25 -12.76 11.42 -3.49
N THR A 26 -12.59 10.26 -4.13
CA THR A 26 -13.45 9.83 -5.24
C THR A 26 -14.89 9.52 -4.81
N HIS A 27 -15.10 9.20 -3.53
CA HIS A 27 -16.44 9.04 -2.95
C HIS A 27 -17.06 10.36 -2.46
N GLY A 28 -16.40 11.50 -2.65
CA GLY A 28 -16.89 12.81 -2.19
C GLY A 28 -16.79 13.01 -0.67
N GLU A 29 -15.98 12.19 0.03
CA GLU A 29 -15.88 12.19 1.48
C GLU A 29 -14.69 13.00 1.99
N THR A 30 -14.67 14.30 1.66
CA THR A 30 -13.59 15.22 2.03
C THR A 30 -14.06 16.38 2.91
N SER A 31 -15.30 16.32 3.43
CA SER A 31 -15.88 17.41 4.21
C SER A 31 -15.10 17.66 5.51
N LEU A 32 -14.54 18.86 5.66
CA LEU A 32 -13.81 19.28 6.86
C LEU A 32 -14.72 19.37 8.10
N THR A 33 -16.03 19.58 7.93
CA THR A 33 -16.99 19.63 9.05
C THR A 33 -17.21 18.26 9.69
N LEU A 34 -16.88 17.18 8.98
CA LEU A 34 -16.99 15.79 9.44
C LEU A 34 -15.61 15.14 9.62
N ALA A 35 -14.53 15.94 9.67
CA ALA A 35 -13.16 15.45 9.65
C ALA A 35 -12.88 14.34 10.69
N PRO A 36 -13.30 14.42 11.97
CA PRO A 36 -13.05 13.35 12.93
C PRO A 36 -13.71 12.02 12.55
N ARG A 37 -14.96 12.07 12.07
CA ARG A 37 -15.72 10.88 11.67
C ARG A 37 -15.14 10.26 10.39
N ILE A 38 -14.80 11.09 9.41
CA ILE A 38 -14.17 10.64 8.16
C ILE A 38 -12.81 10.00 8.47
N MET A 39 -12.01 10.61 9.34
CA MET A 39 -10.71 10.07 9.75
C MET A 39 -10.84 8.68 10.37
N LEU A 40 -11.78 8.48 11.31
CA LEU A 40 -12.05 7.15 11.86
C LEU A 40 -12.46 6.14 10.78
N ARG A 41 -13.28 6.56 9.82
CA ARG A 41 -13.69 5.70 8.71
C ARG A 41 -12.52 5.35 7.79
N MET A 42 -11.61 6.30 7.52
CA MET A 42 -10.39 6.05 6.75
C MET A 42 -9.50 5.02 7.44
N LEU A 43 -9.39 5.04 8.78
CA LEU A 43 -8.63 4.04 9.54
C LEU A 43 -9.17 2.61 9.34
N THR A 44 -10.48 2.44 9.12
CA THR A 44 -11.07 1.12 8.81
C THR A 44 -10.65 0.55 7.45
N SER A 45 -10.03 1.35 6.57
CA SER A 45 -9.43 0.87 5.33
C SER A 45 -7.90 0.88 5.41
N PHE A 46 -7.32 1.93 5.99
CA PHE A 46 -5.87 2.12 6.07
C PHE A 46 -5.19 1.09 6.98
N LEU A 47 -5.73 0.82 8.17
CA LEU A 47 -5.11 -0.13 9.10
C LEU A 47 -5.11 -1.57 8.54
N PRO A 48 -6.23 -2.10 8.01
CA PRO A 48 -6.21 -3.38 7.30
C PRO A 48 -5.20 -3.43 6.16
N LEU A 49 -5.09 -2.35 5.35
CA LEU A 49 -4.09 -2.24 4.27
C LEU A 49 -2.66 -2.37 4.80
N LEU A 50 -2.33 -1.62 5.86
CA LEU A 50 -1.01 -1.71 6.49
C LEU A 50 -0.75 -3.13 6.99
N VAL A 51 -1.68 -3.72 7.74
CA VAL A 51 -1.52 -5.07 8.30
C VAL A 51 -1.32 -6.08 7.16
N GLY A 52 -2.19 -6.08 6.15
CA GLY A 52 -2.07 -7.00 5.02
C GLY A 52 -0.76 -6.83 4.26
N TRP A 53 -0.35 -5.58 3.98
CA TRP A 53 0.89 -5.29 3.30
C TRP A 53 2.12 -5.72 4.12
N PHE A 54 2.22 -5.29 5.37
CA PHE A 54 3.39 -5.54 6.21
C PHE A 54 3.51 -7.00 6.66
N LEU A 55 2.44 -7.80 6.57
CA LEU A 55 2.52 -9.25 6.72
C LEU A 55 3.13 -9.94 5.50
N LEU A 56 2.76 -9.54 4.27
CA LEU A 56 3.19 -10.25 3.05
C LEU A 56 4.43 -9.67 2.37
N ALA A 57 4.65 -8.35 2.46
CA ALA A 57 5.77 -7.66 1.85
C ALA A 57 7.16 -8.21 2.28
N PRO A 58 7.40 -8.56 3.56
CA PRO A 58 8.66 -9.18 3.98
C PRO A 58 8.93 -10.52 3.30
N LEU A 59 7.89 -11.35 3.12
CA LEU A 59 7.99 -12.68 2.51
C LEU A 59 8.48 -12.62 1.06
N LEU A 60 8.17 -11.51 0.38
CA LEU A 60 8.60 -11.23 -1.00
C LEU A 60 9.87 -10.35 -1.05
N GLY A 61 10.49 -10.05 0.10
CA GLY A 61 11.73 -9.29 0.19
C GLY A 61 11.59 -7.81 -0.22
N LEU A 62 10.39 -7.24 -0.14
CA LEU A 62 10.08 -5.90 -0.66
C LEU A 62 10.74 -4.75 0.12
N PHE A 63 11.36 -5.05 1.25
CA PHE A 63 12.14 -4.09 2.05
C PHE A 63 13.65 -4.21 1.81
N SER A 64 14.10 -5.13 0.95
CA SER A 64 15.51 -5.21 0.53
C SER A 64 15.76 -4.30 -0.66
N ALA A 65 16.66 -3.33 -0.48
CA ALA A 65 17.07 -2.44 -1.57
C ALA A 65 17.59 -3.23 -2.77
N GLN A 66 18.39 -4.29 -2.56
CA GLN A 66 18.96 -5.12 -3.62
C GLN A 66 17.89 -5.77 -4.51
N ILE A 67 16.73 -6.13 -3.95
CA ILE A 67 15.61 -6.67 -4.73
C ILE A 67 14.88 -5.52 -5.42
N THR A 68 14.58 -4.46 -4.68
CA THR A 68 13.77 -3.34 -5.16
C THR A 68 14.46 -2.53 -6.26
N ILE A 69 15.79 -2.46 -6.29
CA ILE A 69 16.53 -1.76 -7.35
C ILE A 69 16.64 -2.56 -8.65
N ASN A 70 16.16 -3.80 -8.69
CA ASN A 70 16.12 -4.59 -9.91
C ASN A 70 14.77 -4.39 -10.64
N PRO A 71 14.74 -3.74 -11.82
CA PRO A 71 13.48 -3.46 -12.52
C PRO A 71 12.72 -4.75 -12.93
N ARG A 72 13.42 -5.88 -13.10
CA ARG A 72 12.79 -7.18 -13.37
C ARG A 72 11.97 -7.72 -12.20
N GLN A 73 12.04 -7.09 -11.02
CA GLN A 73 11.32 -7.48 -9.81
C GLN A 73 10.11 -6.58 -9.50
N LEU A 74 9.76 -5.64 -10.39
CA LEU A 74 8.62 -4.74 -10.21
C LEU A 74 7.25 -5.43 -10.14
N TRP A 75 7.16 -6.69 -10.57
CA TRP A 75 5.95 -7.50 -10.41
C TRP A 75 5.69 -7.92 -8.96
N ARG A 76 6.73 -8.03 -8.12
CA ARG A 76 6.60 -8.49 -6.72
C ARG A 76 5.66 -7.62 -5.86
N PRO A 77 5.76 -6.28 -5.85
CA PRO A 77 4.82 -5.44 -5.08
C PRO A 77 3.37 -5.60 -5.54
N VAL A 78 3.15 -5.77 -6.84
CA VAL A 78 1.80 -6.02 -7.39
C VAL A 78 1.28 -7.35 -6.87
N TYR A 79 2.07 -8.42 -6.99
CA TYR A 79 1.71 -9.75 -6.51
C TYR A 79 1.46 -9.78 -4.99
N ALA A 80 2.31 -9.11 -4.21
CA ALA A 80 2.14 -8.97 -2.76
C ALA A 80 0.79 -8.33 -2.41
N MET A 81 0.42 -7.26 -3.10
CA MET A 81 -0.83 -6.56 -2.83
C MET A 81 -2.05 -7.36 -3.26
N LEU A 82 -1.98 -8.07 -4.39
CA LEU A 82 -3.07 -8.96 -4.83
C LEU A 82 -3.32 -10.09 -3.81
N LEU A 83 -2.26 -10.64 -3.21
CA LEU A 83 -2.38 -11.61 -2.11
C LEU A 83 -2.86 -10.97 -0.80
N ALA A 84 -2.47 -9.73 -0.53
CA ALA A 84 -2.88 -9.01 0.68
C ALA A 84 -4.36 -8.59 0.62
N ALA A 85 -4.88 -8.25 -0.56
CA ALA A 85 -6.20 -7.65 -0.72
C ALA A 85 -7.36 -8.48 -0.10
N PRO A 86 -7.44 -9.82 -0.28
CA PRO A 86 -8.44 -10.62 0.43
C PRO A 86 -8.35 -10.49 1.95
N LEU A 87 -7.14 -10.51 2.50
CA LEU A 87 -6.92 -10.34 3.94
C LEU A 87 -7.35 -8.95 4.41
N VAL A 88 -7.05 -7.90 3.64
CA VAL A 88 -7.52 -6.52 3.90
C VAL A 88 -9.05 -6.47 3.96
N GLY A 89 -9.71 -7.14 3.02
CA GLY A 89 -11.17 -7.27 2.98
C GLY A 89 -11.75 -7.91 4.22
N VAL A 90 -11.18 -9.04 4.65
CA VAL A 90 -11.61 -9.77 5.85
C VAL A 90 -11.38 -8.93 7.11
N LEU A 91 -10.17 -8.36 7.28
CA LEU A 91 -9.85 -7.53 8.44
C LEU A 91 -10.79 -6.32 8.55
N ARG A 92 -11.06 -5.65 7.43
CA ARG A 92 -12.04 -4.55 7.39
C ARG A 92 -13.45 -5.03 7.74
N ALA A 93 -13.87 -6.17 7.21
CA ALA A 93 -15.19 -6.73 7.51
C ALA A 93 -15.35 -7.02 9.01
N VAL A 94 -14.32 -7.58 9.65
CA VAL A 94 -14.26 -7.78 11.11
C VAL A 94 -14.37 -6.45 11.86
N MET A 95 -13.60 -5.43 11.48
CA MET A 95 -13.65 -4.10 12.12
C MET A 95 -15.03 -3.44 12.02
N LEU A 96 -15.76 -3.70 10.94
CA LEU A 96 -17.08 -3.11 10.68
C LEU A 96 -18.24 -4.00 11.14
N ASN A 97 -17.97 -5.17 11.72
CA ASN A 97 -18.98 -6.20 12.02
C ASN A 97 -19.87 -6.50 10.80
N GLY A 98 -19.25 -6.73 9.64
CA GLY A 98 -19.94 -6.87 8.36
C GLY A 98 -19.33 -7.95 7.46
N ILE A 99 -19.63 -7.86 6.16
CA ILE A 99 -19.19 -8.83 5.15
C ILE A 99 -18.11 -8.19 4.27
N ALA A 100 -17.11 -8.99 3.88
CA ALA A 100 -16.09 -8.57 2.94
C ALA A 100 -16.72 -8.40 1.54
N LEU A 101 -16.90 -7.15 1.11
CA LEU A 101 -17.47 -6.83 -0.20
C LEU A 101 -16.44 -7.12 -1.31
N PRO A 102 -16.71 -8.07 -2.24
CA PRO A 102 -15.72 -8.48 -3.23
C PRO A 102 -15.24 -7.34 -4.14
N LEU A 103 -16.17 -6.47 -4.56
CA LEU A 103 -15.84 -5.33 -5.43
C LEU A 103 -14.93 -4.32 -4.72
N PHE A 104 -15.17 -4.06 -3.43
CA PHE A 104 -14.30 -3.21 -2.62
C PHE A 104 -12.88 -3.81 -2.54
N VAL A 105 -12.78 -5.11 -2.25
CA VAL A 105 -11.49 -5.82 -2.17
C VAL A 105 -10.72 -5.73 -3.49
N LEU A 106 -11.41 -5.95 -4.61
CA LEU A 106 -10.81 -5.89 -5.94
C LEU A 106 -10.30 -4.49 -6.27
N ILE A 107 -11.14 -3.46 -6.11
CA ILE A 107 -10.79 -2.08 -6.45
C ILE A 107 -9.69 -1.55 -5.52
N LEU A 108 -9.80 -1.77 -4.22
CA LEU A 108 -8.79 -1.34 -3.25
C LEU A 108 -7.46 -2.05 -3.51
N GLY A 109 -7.50 -3.37 -3.68
CA GLY A 109 -6.31 -4.18 -3.96
C GLY A 109 -5.60 -3.75 -5.24
N ALA A 110 -6.35 -3.57 -6.34
CA ALA A 110 -5.79 -3.12 -7.61
C ALA A 110 -5.21 -1.70 -7.53
N SER A 111 -5.92 -0.78 -6.88
CA SER A 111 -5.47 0.61 -6.71
C SER A 111 -4.21 0.68 -5.84
N ALA A 112 -4.18 -0.09 -4.76
CA ALA A 112 -3.01 -0.18 -3.89
C ALA A 112 -1.83 -0.86 -4.61
N ALA A 113 -2.09 -1.89 -5.43
CA ALA A 113 -1.05 -2.56 -6.21
C ALA A 113 -0.40 -1.60 -7.22
N LEU A 114 -1.23 -0.79 -7.89
CA LEU A 114 -0.77 0.27 -8.78
C LEU A 114 0.04 1.33 -8.01
N GLY A 115 -0.46 1.80 -6.86
CA GLY A 115 0.26 2.73 -5.99
C GLY A 115 1.64 2.19 -5.61
N MET A 116 1.72 0.94 -5.16
CA MET A 116 2.98 0.28 -4.81
C MET A 116 3.92 0.14 -6.01
N LEU A 117 3.40 -0.18 -7.20
CA LEU A 117 4.18 -0.24 -8.43
C LEU A 117 4.79 1.13 -8.77
N LEU A 118 3.98 2.19 -8.73
CA LEU A 118 4.43 3.56 -9.00
C LEU A 118 5.49 4.01 -7.99
N TRP A 119 5.29 3.73 -6.70
CA TRP A 119 6.29 4.02 -5.67
C TRP A 119 7.61 3.29 -5.92
N ARG A 120 7.56 2.01 -6.32
CA ARG A 120 8.75 1.21 -6.62
C ARG A 120 9.47 1.73 -7.87
N ALA A 121 8.73 2.13 -8.90
CA ALA A 121 9.29 2.79 -10.08
C ALA A 121 9.96 4.13 -9.73
N LEU A 122 9.34 4.93 -8.86
CA LEU A 122 9.92 6.18 -8.38
C LEU A 122 11.19 5.94 -7.57
N PHE A 123 11.17 4.98 -6.64
CA PHE A 123 12.35 4.62 -5.85
C PHE A 123 13.51 4.16 -6.74
N LEU A 124 13.24 3.31 -7.74
CA LEU A 124 14.21 2.89 -8.76
C LEU A 124 14.82 4.08 -9.49
N PHE A 125 13.98 5.00 -9.97
CA PHE A 125 14.42 6.20 -10.66
C PHE A 125 15.33 7.06 -9.78
N ILE A 126 14.96 7.29 -8.52
CA ILE A 126 15.75 8.06 -7.56
C ILE A 126 17.12 7.38 -7.34
N GLN A 127 17.14 6.08 -7.08
CA GLN A 127 18.39 5.33 -6.85
C GLN A 127 19.31 5.35 -8.06
N HIS A 128 18.76 5.17 -9.26
CA HIS A 128 19.54 5.25 -10.49
C HIS A 128 20.18 6.64 -10.65
N ARG A 129 19.44 7.72 -10.36
CA ARG A 129 19.96 9.09 -10.41
C ARG A 129 21.06 9.34 -9.37
N LEU A 130 20.90 8.83 -8.15
CA LEU A 130 21.95 8.95 -7.12
C LEU A 130 23.23 8.21 -7.53
N SER A 131 23.11 7.04 -8.16
CA SER A 131 24.27 6.26 -8.62
C SER A 131 25.06 6.91 -9.77
N LEU A 132 24.46 7.85 -10.51
CA LEU A 132 25.14 8.59 -11.59
C LEU A 132 25.90 9.81 -11.09
N VAL A 133 25.69 10.22 -9.84
CA VAL A 133 26.31 11.42 -9.23
C VAL A 133 27.51 11.05 -8.36
N GLN A 134 27.67 9.76 -8.03
CA GLN A 134 28.82 9.20 -7.31
C GLN A 134 29.89 8.70 -8.28
#